data_AF-A0A7W2QM16-F1
#
_entry.id   AF-A0A7W2QM16-F1
#
_cell.length_a   1.000
_cell.length_b   1.000
_cell.length_c   1.000
_cell.angle_alpha   90.00
_cell.angle_beta   90.00
_cell.angle_gamma   90.00
#
_symmetry.space_group_name_H-M   'P 1'
#
loop_
_entity.id
_entity.type
_entity.pdbx_description
1 polymer ?
#
loop_
_entity_poly.entity_id
_entity_poly.type
_entity_poly.pdbx_seq_one_letter_code
_entity_poly.pdbx_strand_id
1 'polypeptide(L)' 'MNNVRKIRVAAGISQSRLCRELRWNQSRVANYEAGRRCVGLDAARKIVAALNGLGAECSLDDVFPPTARDPEAA' A
#
# COMPACT_ATOMS: atom_id res chain seq x y z
N MET A 1 -6.83 -5.32 -6.34
CA MET A 1 -5.99 -5.97 -5.29
C MET A 1 -4.79 -5.07 -5.01
N ASN A 2 -4.26 -5.03 -3.79
CA ASN A 2 -3.01 -4.34 -3.47
C ASN A 2 -2.06 -5.26 -2.68
N ASN A 3 -0.78 -4.91 -2.68
CA ASN A 3 0.30 -5.69 -2.10
C ASN A 3 0.89 -5.05 -0.83
N VAL A 4 0.23 -4.06 -0.24
CA VAL A 4 0.75 -3.30 0.93
C VAL A 4 1.18 -4.25 2.05
N ARG A 5 0.29 -5.17 2.46
CA ARG A 5 0.59 -6.15 3.51
C ARG A 5 1.74 -7.07 3.12
N LYS A 6 1.76 -7.53 1.86
CA LYS A 6 2.76 -8.48 1.36
C LYS A 6 4.15 -7.86 1.41
N ILE A 7 4.31 -6.66 0.87
CA ILE A 7 5.57 -5.91 0.84
C ILE A 7 6.02 -5.59 2.27
N ARG A 8 5.09 -5.08 3.10
CA ARG A 8 5.37 -4.74 4.48
C ARG A 8 5.92 -5.94 5.28
N VAL A 9 5.29 -7.11 5.16
CA VAL A 9 5.72 -8.34 5.85
C VAL A 9 7.06 -8.84 5.30
N ALA A 10 7.26 -8.82 3.98
CA ALA A 10 8.52 -9.23 3.36
C ALA A 10 9.70 -8.36 3.81
N ALA A 11 9.47 -7.06 4.05
CA ALA A 11 10.46 -6.12 4.57
C ALA A 11 10.59 -6.13 6.11
N GLY A 12 9.90 -7.02 6.83
CA GLY A 12 9.94 -7.07 8.30
C GLY A 12 9.30 -5.85 8.99
N ILE A 13 8.46 -5.11 8.28
CA ILE A 13 7.80 -3.91 8.80
C ILE A 13 6.51 -4.32 9.53
N SER A 14 6.27 -3.83 10.74
CA SER A 14 4.98 -4.06 11.42
C SER A 14 3.91 -3.07 10.93
N GLN A 15 2.64 -3.44 11.04
CA GLN A 15 1.53 -2.53 10.70
C GLN A 15 1.58 -1.26 11.55
N SER A 16 1.93 -1.37 12.83
CA SER A 16 2.09 -0.22 13.74
C SER A 16 3.22 0.73 13.30
N ARG A 17 4.33 0.19 12.79
CA ARG A 17 5.46 0.99 12.26
C ARG A 17 5.03 1.78 11.03
N LEU A 18 4.31 1.14 10.10
CA LEU A 18 3.75 1.81 8.92
C LEU A 18 2.72 2.89 9.32
N CYS A 19 1.86 2.62 10.30
CA CYS A 19 0.91 3.61 10.82
C CYS A 19 1.61 4.84 11.40
N ARG A 20 2.68 4.62 12.17
CA ARG A 20 3.48 5.70 12.77
C ARG A 20 4.14 6.57 11.70
N GLU A 21 4.71 5.95 10.67
CA GLU A 21 5.33 6.66 9.55
C GLU A 21 4.32 7.51 8.79
N LEU A 22 3.13 6.96 8.54
CA LEU A 22 2.04 7.65 7.83
C LEU A 22 1.28 8.67 8.71
N ARG A 23 1.50 8.65 10.04
CA ARG A 23 0.67 9.34 11.03
C ARG A 23 -0.82 9.02 10.88
N TRP A 24 -1.12 7.77 10.55
CA TRP A 24 -2.49 7.26 10.39
C TRP A 24 -2.87 6.32 11.53
N ASN A 25 -4.17 6.17 11.78
CA ASN A 25 -4.64 5.14 12.69
C ASN A 25 -4.53 3.74 12.07
N GLN A 26 -4.45 2.73 12.94
CA GLN A 26 -4.32 1.34 12.54
C GLN A 26 -5.47 0.85 11.66
N SER A 27 -6.70 1.26 11.99
CA SER A 27 -7.90 0.88 11.24
C SER A 27 -7.86 1.34 9.78
N ARG A 28 -7.30 2.53 9.50
CA ARG A 28 -7.15 3.05 8.13
C ARG A 28 -6.21 2.16 7.31
N VAL A 29 -5.04 1.83 7.85
CA VAL A 29 -4.07 0.95 7.19
C VAL A 29 -4.65 -0.45 7.00
N ALA A 30 -5.32 -1.01 8.01
CA ALA A 30 -5.97 -2.31 7.93
C ALA A 30 -7.06 -2.36 6.84
N ASN A 31 -7.85 -1.30 6.69
CA ASN A 31 -8.86 -1.19 5.63
C ASN A 31 -8.22 -1.19 4.23
N TYR A 32 -7.09 -0.50 4.06
CA TYR A 32 -6.36 -0.52 2.80
C TYR A 32 -5.73 -1.88 2.54
N GLU A 33 -5.04 -2.48 3.50
CA GLU A 33 -4.45 -3.82 3.35
C GLU A 33 -5.51 -4.90 3.04
N ALA A 34 -6.73 -4.75 3.56
CA ALA A 34 -7.85 -5.64 3.28
C ALA A 34 -8.62 -5.31 1.99
N GLY A 35 -8.26 -4.24 1.28
CA GLY A 35 -8.97 -3.78 0.07
C GLY A 35 -10.40 -3.26 0.32
N ARG A 36 -10.79 -3.01 1.58
CA ARG A 36 -12.14 -2.56 1.96
C ARG A 36 -12.41 -1.10 1.62
N ARG A 37 -11.36 -0.31 1.38
CA ARG A 37 -11.44 1.08 0.92
C ARG A 37 -10.62 1.24 -0.33
N CYS A 38 -11.16 1.96 -1.31
CA CYS A 38 -10.41 2.37 -2.49
C CYS A 38 -9.28 3.33 -2.05
N VAL A 39 -8.06 3.04 -2.48
CA VAL A 39 -6.89 3.87 -2.18
C VAL A 39 -6.79 4.92 -3.28
N GLY A 40 -7.01 6.19 -2.93
CA GLY A 40 -6.75 7.29 -3.85
C GLY A 40 -5.25 7.45 -4.12
N LEU A 41 -4.89 8.06 -5.26
CA LEU A 41 -3.50 8.18 -5.71
C LEU A 41 -2.57 8.84 -4.67
N ASP A 42 -3.04 9.88 -3.98
CA ASP A 42 -2.27 10.54 -2.90
C ASP A 42 -1.95 9.58 -1.74
N ALA A 43 -2.94 8.79 -1.31
CA ALA A 43 -2.74 7.79 -0.28
C ALA A 43 -1.81 6.67 -0.74
N ALA A 44 -1.92 6.26 -2.02
CA ALA A 44 -1.04 5.26 -2.61
C ALA A 44 0.42 5.74 -2.60
N ARG A 45 0.68 6.98 -3.04
CA ARG A 45 2.02 7.58 -3.01
C ARG A 45 2.59 7.68 -1.60
N LYS A 46 1.77 8.07 -0.62
CA LYS A 46 2.17 8.12 0.80
C LYS A 46 2.56 6.75 1.32
N ILE A 47 1.78 5.71 1.00
CA ILE A 47 2.07 4.33 1.41
C ILE A 47 3.41 3.87 0.82
N VAL A 48 3.64 4.07 -0.48
CA VAL A 48 4.90 3.70 -1.15
C VAL A 48 6.08 4.43 -0.50
N ALA A 49 5.97 5.75 -0.32
CA ALA A 49 7.02 6.55 0.31
C ALA A 49 7.33 6.09 1.74
N ALA A 50 6.30 5.79 2.54
CA ALA A 50 6.47 5.29 3.90
C ALA A 50 7.09 3.89 3.93
N LEU A 51 6.70 2.99 3.04
CA LEU A 51 7.32 1.67 2.92
C LEU A 51 8.81 1.81 2.58
N ASN A 52 9.15 2.66 1.61
CA ASN A 52 10.54 2.91 1.23
C ASN A 52 11.35 3.58 2.34
N GLY A 53 10.78 4.56 3.05
CA GLY A 53 11.42 5.19 4.21
C GLY A 53 11.67 4.21 5.37
N LEU A 54 10.92 3.11 5.44
CA LEU A 54 11.08 2.05 6.45
C LEU A 54 11.98 0.90 5.99
N GLY A 55 12.54 0.96 4.78
CA GLY A 55 13.49 -0.01 4.24
C GLY A 55 12.90 -1.06 3.29
N ALA A 56 11.66 -0.89 2.83
CA ALA A 56 11.18 -1.65 1.67
C ALA A 56 11.78 -1.06 0.38
N GLU A 57 12.00 -1.86 -0.66
CA GLU A 57 12.34 -1.35 -1.99
C GLU A 57 11.16 -1.67 -2.91
N CYS A 58 10.26 -0.70 -3.10
CA CYS A 58 9.05 -0.89 -3.89
C CYS A 58 8.62 0.36 -4.65
N SER A 59 7.95 0.14 -5.78
CA SER A 59 7.33 1.16 -6.62
C SER A 59 5.81 1.20 -6.43
N LEU A 60 5.15 2.17 -7.07
CA LEU A 60 3.70 2.26 -7.07
C LEU A 60 3.06 1.00 -7.69
N ASP A 61 3.65 0.47 -8.76
CA ASP A 61 3.14 -0.72 -9.46
C ASP A 61 3.40 -2.01 -8.67
N ASP A 62 4.45 -2.06 -7.83
CA ASP A 62 4.66 -3.18 -6.93
C ASP A 62 3.56 -3.23 -5.85
N VAL A 63 3.22 -2.06 -5.28
CA VAL A 63 2.24 -1.94 -4.18
C VAL A 63 0.81 -1.98 -4.71
N PHE A 64 0.53 -1.35 -5.84
CA PHE A 64 -0.77 -1.20 -6.48
C PHE A 64 -0.65 -1.54 -7.97
N PRO A 65 -0.50 -2.83 -8.31
CA PRO A 65 -0.31 -3.24 -9.69
C PRO A 65 -1.50 -2.83 -10.55
N PRO A 66 -1.27 -2.42 -11.82
CA PRO A 66 -2.36 -2.18 -12.74
C PRO A 66 -3.19 -3.46 -12.82
N THR A 67 -4.50 -3.35 -12.58
CA THR A 67 -5.42 -4.42 -12.95
C THR A 67 -5.23 -4.65 -14.44
N ALA A 68 -4.90 -5.89 -14.82
CA ALA A 68 -4.82 -6.27 -16.22
C ALA A 68 -6.05 -5.71 -16.93
N ARG A 69 -5.79 -4.80 -17.86
CA ARG A 69 -6.76 -4.05 -18.68
C ARG A 69 -8.07 -4.82 -18.82
N ASP A 70 -9.17 -4.30 -18.29
CA ASP A 70 -10.49 -4.75 -18.72
C ASP A 70 -10.52 -4.60 -20.26
N PRO A 71 -10.74 -5.67 -21.03
CA PRO A 71 -10.77 -5.60 -22.49
C PRO A 71 -11.93 -4.76 -23.04
N GLU A 72 -12.82 -4.24 -22.20
CA GLU A 72 -14.09 -3.62 -22.56
C GLU A 72 -14.04 -2.08 -22.62
N ALA A 73 -12.86 -1.55 -22.95
CA ALA A 73 -12.69 -0.16 -23.38
C ALA A 73 -12.02 -0.16 -24.76
N ALA A 74 -12.78 -0.60 -25.77
CA ALA A 74 -12.50 -0.46 -27.19
C ALA A 74 -13.83 -0.20 -27.92
#